data_AF-A0A8C2KYB8-F1
#
_entry.id   AF-A0A8C2KYB8-F1
#
_cell.length_a   1.000
_cell.length_b   1.000
_cell.length_c   1.000
_cell.angle_alpha   90.00
_cell.angle_beta   90.00
_cell.angle_gamma   90.00
#
_symmetry.space_group_name_H-M   'P 1'
#
loop_
_entity.id
_entity.type
_entity.pdbx_description
1 polymer ?
#
loop_
_entity_poly.entity_id
_entity_poly.type
_entity_poly.pdbx_seq_one_letter_code
_entity_poly.pdbx_strand_id
1 'polypeptide(L)'
;MWLISITFLSIGYGDMVPHTYCGKGVCLLTGIMGAGCTALVVAVVARKLELTKAEKHVHNFMMDTQLCKRVKNTAANVLRETWLIYKHTKLVKKIDHAKVRKHQRKFLQAIHQLRSVKMEQRKLNDQANTLVDLAKTQNVMYDLVSELQERSEELDKRIGTLEDKLDAVTSSLQALPCLISQAITQQQQDLLDGFVHRFCPASLGSEHSWTPSRRRRSPSTAPHTSSDSG
;
A
#
# COMPACT_ATOMS: atom_id res chain seq x y z
N MET A 1 -38.63 -13.07 40.82
CA MET A 1 -37.56 -12.11 40.44
C MET A 1 -36.17 -12.62 40.84
N TRP A 2 -35.97 -13.14 42.05
CA TRP A 2 -34.67 -13.63 42.53
C TRP A 2 -33.97 -14.69 41.64
N LEU A 3 -34.71 -15.74 41.23
CA LEU A 3 -34.19 -16.80 40.35
C LEU A 3 -33.58 -16.24 39.05
N ILE A 4 -34.30 -15.33 38.37
CA ILE A 4 -33.91 -14.74 37.08
C ILE A 4 -32.57 -13.97 37.19
N SER A 5 -32.34 -13.22 38.26
CA SER A 5 -31.10 -12.47 38.47
C SER A 5 -29.88 -13.39 38.69
N ILE A 6 -30.05 -14.50 39.40
CA ILE A 6 -28.98 -15.47 39.67
C ILE A 6 -28.63 -16.27 38.41
N THR A 7 -29.65 -16.63 37.63
CA THR A 7 -29.45 -17.27 36.32
C THR A 7 -28.79 -16.32 35.32
N PHE A 8 -29.17 -15.03 35.33
CA PHE A 8 -28.57 -14.00 34.47
C PHE A 8 -27.09 -13.77 34.79
N LEU A 9 -26.70 -13.81 36.07
CA LEU A 9 -25.31 -13.71 36.49
C LEU A 9 -24.54 -15.04 36.41
N SER A 10 -25.19 -16.11 35.93
CA SER A 10 -24.62 -17.46 35.80
C SER A 10 -24.03 -18.03 37.10
N ILE A 11 -24.54 -17.66 38.28
CA ILE A 11 -24.07 -18.18 39.58
C ILE A 11 -24.67 -19.56 39.88
N GLY A 12 -26.00 -19.69 39.76
CA GLY A 12 -26.72 -20.97 39.85
C GLY A 12 -26.57 -21.71 41.18
N TYR A 13 -27.01 -21.13 42.31
CA TYR A 13 -26.94 -21.77 43.63
C TYR A 13 -27.67 -23.12 43.74
N GLY A 14 -28.73 -23.34 42.96
CA GLY A 14 -29.42 -24.64 42.85
C GLY A 14 -30.48 -24.93 43.93
N ASP A 15 -30.84 -23.94 44.74
CA ASP A 15 -31.83 -24.03 45.81
C ASP A 15 -33.30 -23.91 45.31
N MET A 16 -33.52 -23.20 44.20
CA MET A 16 -34.78 -23.21 43.45
C MET A 16 -34.53 -23.63 42.00
N VAL A 17 -35.28 -24.64 41.52
CA VAL A 17 -35.18 -25.15 40.14
C VAL A 17 -36.57 -25.13 39.48
N PRO A 18 -36.72 -24.60 38.24
CA PRO A 18 -37.99 -24.66 37.53
C PRO A 18 -38.32 -26.10 37.13
N HIS A 19 -39.40 -26.64 37.69
CA HIS A 19 -39.88 -27.99 37.35
C HIS A 19 -40.69 -28.05 36.05
N THR A 20 -41.28 -26.93 35.62
CA THR A 20 -42.07 -26.84 34.39
C THR A 20 -41.20 -26.66 33.15
N TYR A 21 -41.60 -27.24 32.01
CA TYR A 21 -40.89 -27.08 30.74
C TYR A 21 -40.80 -25.62 30.28
N CYS A 22 -41.85 -24.82 30.51
CA CYS A 22 -41.85 -23.38 30.22
C CYS A 22 -40.81 -22.65 31.10
N GLY A 23 -40.73 -22.96 32.40
CA GLY A 23 -39.74 -22.35 33.30
C GLY A 23 -38.30 -22.71 32.95
N LYS A 24 -38.05 -23.96 32.52
CA LYS A 24 -36.74 -24.39 32.01
C LYS A 24 -36.32 -23.63 30.76
N GLY A 25 -37.26 -23.41 29.82
CA GLY A 25 -37.02 -22.59 28.62
C GLY A 25 -36.66 -21.13 28.95
N VAL A 26 -37.42 -20.50 29.85
CA VAL A 26 -37.16 -19.11 30.27
C VAL A 26 -35.80 -18.99 30.99
N CYS A 27 -35.45 -19.97 31.83
CA CYS A 27 -34.14 -20.03 32.51
C CYS A 27 -32.99 -20.12 31.51
N LEU A 28 -33.10 -20.97 30.48
CA LEU A 28 -32.10 -21.11 29.43
C LEU A 28 -31.90 -19.81 28.64
N LEU A 29 -33.00 -19.19 28.19
CA LEU A 29 -32.95 -17.93 27.45
C LEU A 29 -32.33 -16.79 28.28
N THR A 30 -32.69 -16.73 29.57
CA THR A 30 -32.12 -15.75 30.51
C THR A 30 -30.61 -15.96 30.68
N GLY A 31 -30.15 -17.21 30.78
CA GLY A 31 -28.72 -17.53 30.87
C GLY A 31 -27.93 -17.14 29.62
N ILE A 32 -28.48 -17.40 28.42
CA ILE A 32 -27.87 -17.00 27.15
C ILE A 32 -27.75 -15.47 27.07
N MET A 33 -28.81 -14.76 27.44
CA MET A 33 -28.82 -13.29 27.45
C MET A 33 -27.82 -12.72 28.46
N GLY A 34 -27.73 -13.30 29.67
CA GLY A 34 -26.78 -12.91 30.71
C GLY A 34 -25.32 -13.14 30.32
N ALA A 35 -25.02 -14.27 29.68
CA ALA A 35 -23.71 -14.54 29.09
C ALA A 35 -23.38 -13.53 27.98
N GLY A 36 -24.33 -13.21 27.10
CA GLY A 36 -24.19 -12.19 26.06
C GLY A 36 -23.89 -10.81 26.63
N CYS A 37 -24.63 -10.37 27.65
CA CYS A 37 -24.38 -9.11 28.35
C CYS A 37 -22.97 -9.07 28.98
N THR A 38 -22.55 -10.16 29.63
CA THR A 38 -21.22 -10.25 30.24
C THR A 38 -20.11 -10.18 29.19
N ALA A 39 -20.27 -10.89 28.07
CA ALA A 39 -19.33 -10.84 26.95
C ALA A 39 -19.20 -9.44 26.36
N LEU A 40 -20.32 -8.73 26.18
CA LEU A 40 -20.32 -7.35 25.71
C LEU A 40 -19.61 -6.41 26.69
N VAL A 41 -19.86 -6.55 28.00
CA VAL A 41 -19.17 -5.75 29.03
C VAL A 41 -17.66 -6.00 28.98
N VAL A 42 -17.22 -7.26 28.96
CA VAL A 42 -15.79 -7.59 28.86
C VAL A 42 -15.17 -7.03 27.58
N ALA A 43 -15.85 -7.13 26.44
CA ALA A 43 -15.38 -6.57 25.17
C ALA A 43 -15.28 -5.03 25.19
N VAL A 44 -16.24 -4.35 25.82
CA VAL A 44 -16.20 -2.89 25.99
C VAL A 44 -15.09 -2.48 26.94
N VAL A 45 -14.94 -3.17 28.07
CA VAL A 45 -13.86 -2.93 29.03
C VAL A 45 -12.51 -3.15 28.36
N ALA A 46 -12.32 -4.24 27.60
CA ALA A 46 -11.10 -4.48 26.85
C ALA A 46 -10.78 -3.32 25.88
N ARG A 47 -11.77 -2.86 25.09
CA ARG A 47 -11.61 -1.70 24.19
C ARG A 47 -11.31 -0.38 24.91
N LYS A 48 -11.78 -0.22 26.16
CA LYS A 48 -11.48 0.96 26.99
C LYS A 48 -10.13 0.85 27.72
N LEU A 49 -9.65 -0.36 27.95
CA LEU A 49 -8.34 -0.66 28.55
C LEU A 49 -7.21 -0.77 27.52
N GLU A 50 -7.55 -0.96 26.24
CA GLU A 50 -6.65 -0.72 25.12
C GLU A 50 -6.34 0.78 25.07
N LEU A 51 -5.28 1.18 25.80
CA LEU A 51 -4.80 2.56 25.91
C LEU A 51 -4.94 3.28 24.58
N THR A 52 -5.59 4.44 24.61
CA THR A 52 -5.77 5.24 23.40
C THR A 52 -4.40 5.59 22.79
N LYS A 53 -4.34 5.71 21.45
CA LYS A 53 -3.09 5.92 20.71
C LYS A 53 -2.27 7.11 21.24
N ALA A 54 -2.93 8.13 21.80
CA ALA A 54 -2.32 9.29 22.44
C ALA A 54 -1.70 8.96 23.82
N GLU A 55 -2.41 8.23 24.69
CA GLU A 55 -1.89 7.80 26.00
C GLU A 55 -0.67 6.90 25.84
N LYS A 56 -0.68 6.01 24.83
CA LYS A 56 0.48 5.17 24.52
C LYS A 56 1.70 5.99 24.10
N HIS A 57 1.50 7.07 23.36
CA HIS A 57 2.59 7.97 22.96
C HIS A 57 3.18 8.73 24.17
N VAL A 58 2.30 9.23 25.06
CA VAL A 58 2.73 9.89 26.30
C VAL A 58 3.44 8.90 27.24
N HIS A 59 2.91 7.68 27.40
CA HIS A 59 3.56 6.64 28.21
C HIS A 59 4.92 6.24 27.64
N ASN A 60 5.04 6.11 26.31
CA ASN A 60 6.31 5.79 25.67
C ASN A 60 7.33 6.92 25.88
N PHE A 61 6.92 8.17 25.70
CA PHE A 61 7.78 9.33 25.95
C PHE A 61 8.23 9.42 27.43
N MET A 62 7.31 9.19 28.36
CA MET A 62 7.63 9.17 29.79
C MET A 62 8.58 8.03 30.15
N MET A 63 8.34 6.83 29.62
CA MET A 63 9.17 5.65 29.82
C MET A 63 10.58 5.86 29.25
N ASP A 64 10.71 6.40 28.04
CA ASP A 64 11.98 6.74 27.40
C ASP A 64 12.76 7.78 28.21
N THR A 65 12.07 8.81 28.71
CA THR A 65 12.69 9.83 29.58
C THR A 65 13.20 9.22 30.88
N GLN A 66 12.44 8.31 31.49
CA GLN A 66 12.85 7.62 32.72
C GLN A 66 14.01 6.65 32.49
N LEU A 67 14.00 5.90 31.39
CA LEU A 67 15.08 4.99 31.03
C LEU A 67 16.37 5.73 30.74
N CYS A 68 16.33 6.84 29.99
CA CYS A 68 17.50 7.69 29.77
C CYS A 68 18.11 8.19 31.09
N LYS A 69 17.27 8.62 32.04
CA LYS A 69 17.72 9.01 33.39
C LYS A 69 18.34 7.83 34.15
N ARG A 70 17.72 6.64 34.09
CA ARG A 70 18.24 5.42 34.74
C ARG A 70 19.59 4.97 34.18
N VAL A 71 19.77 5.02 32.85
CA VAL A 71 21.06 4.72 32.20
C VAL A 71 22.15 5.66 32.73
N LYS A 72 21.89 6.97 32.73
CA LYS A 72 22.84 7.98 33.21
C LYS A 72 23.22 7.76 34.68
N ASN A 73 22.23 7.53 35.55
CA ASN A 73 22.47 7.24 36.97
C ASN A 73 23.25 5.95 37.19
N THR A 74 22.94 4.90 36.44
CA THR A 74 23.62 3.61 36.58
C THR A 74 25.06 3.68 36.06
N ALA A 75 25.29 4.38 34.95
CA ALA A 75 26.63 4.65 34.43
C ALA A 75 27.48 5.47 35.42
N ALA A 76 26.89 6.47 36.08
CA ALA A 76 27.56 7.22 37.15
C ALA A 76 27.95 6.31 38.34
N ASN A 77 27.08 5.37 38.72
CA ASN A 77 27.39 4.39 39.76
C ASN A 77 28.53 3.44 39.36
N VAL A 78 28.57 3.01 38.09
CA VAL A 78 29.69 2.21 37.56
C VAL A 78 31.01 2.97 37.73
N LEU A 79 31.07 4.23 37.28
CA LEU A 79 32.26 5.08 37.41
C LEU A 79 32.67 5.28 38.88
N ARG A 80 31.69 5.54 39.76
CA ARG A 80 31.91 5.71 41.21
C ARG A 80 32.54 4.46 41.82
N GLU A 81 31.99 3.27 41.55
CA GLU A 81 32.50 2.03 42.12
C GLU A 81 33.86 1.64 41.50
N THR A 82 34.09 1.90 40.20
CA THR A 82 35.43 1.74 39.58
C THR A 82 36.48 2.61 40.28
N TRP A 83 36.17 3.89 40.51
CA TRP A 83 37.06 4.81 41.23
C TRP A 83 37.33 4.34 42.66
N LEU A 84 36.30 3.91 43.40
CA LEU A 84 36.45 3.43 44.78
C LEU A 84 37.28 2.14 44.86
N ILE A 85 37.14 1.23 43.89
CA ILE A 85 38.02 0.05 43.76
C ILE A 85 39.46 0.49 43.54
N TYR A 86 39.71 1.40 42.58
CA TYR A 86 41.06 1.91 42.30
C TYR A 86 41.68 2.57 43.54
N LYS A 87 40.91 3.44 44.23
CA LYS A 87 41.35 4.10 45.46
C LYS A 87 41.78 3.09 46.53
N HIS A 88 40.94 2.10 46.83
CA HIS A 88 41.20 1.13 47.89
C HIS A 88 42.20 0.01 47.53
N THR A 89 42.60 -0.10 46.26
CA THR A 89 43.59 -1.10 45.80
C THR A 89 44.95 -0.50 45.45
N LYS A 90 45.02 0.77 44.99
CA LYS A 90 46.24 1.39 44.48
C LYS A 90 46.68 2.65 45.22
N LEU A 91 45.77 3.40 45.86
CA LEU A 91 46.09 4.67 46.53
C LEU A 91 46.26 4.56 48.06
N VAL A 92 46.07 3.38 48.65
CA VAL A 92 46.18 3.18 50.11
C VAL A 92 47.36 2.27 50.42
N LYS A 93 48.17 2.66 51.41
CA LYS A 93 49.41 1.97 51.85
C LYS A 93 49.18 0.56 52.42
N LYS A 94 47.98 0.29 52.95
CA LYS A 94 47.51 -1.04 53.39
C LYS A 94 46.17 -1.37 52.73
N ILE A 95 46.12 -2.47 51.99
CA ILE A 95 44.93 -2.86 51.22
C ILE A 95 43.91 -3.52 52.15
N ASP A 96 42.68 -3.02 52.10
CA ASP A 96 41.58 -3.45 52.95
C ASP A 96 40.65 -4.38 52.14
N HIS A 97 40.99 -5.67 52.07
CA HIS A 97 40.34 -6.65 51.17
C HIS A 97 38.82 -6.78 51.37
N ALA A 98 38.30 -6.53 52.58
CA ALA A 98 36.86 -6.56 52.85
C ALA A 98 36.11 -5.40 52.14
N LYS A 99 36.69 -4.19 52.14
CA LYS A 99 36.12 -3.01 51.45
C LYS A 99 36.20 -3.17 49.94
N VAL A 100 37.31 -3.70 49.42
CA VAL A 100 37.48 -3.98 47.98
C VAL A 100 36.43 -4.98 47.50
N ARG A 101 36.21 -6.10 48.21
CA ARG A 101 35.16 -7.08 47.85
C ARG A 101 33.74 -6.50 47.90
N LYS A 102 33.49 -5.54 48.80
CA LYS A 102 32.20 -4.83 48.87
C LYS A 102 31.99 -3.94 47.64
N HIS A 103 32.99 -3.15 47.25
CA HIS A 103 32.93 -2.30 46.06
C HIS A 103 32.90 -3.10 44.75
N GLN A 104 33.63 -4.23 44.68
CA GLN A 104 33.55 -5.14 43.53
C GLN A 104 32.15 -5.73 43.31
N ARG A 105 31.46 -6.15 44.39
CA ARG A 105 30.07 -6.63 44.29
C ARG A 105 29.13 -5.53 43.80
N LYS A 106 29.26 -4.31 44.33
CA LYS A 106 28.47 -3.16 43.90
C LYS A 106 28.76 -2.75 42.46
N PHE A 107 30.02 -2.80 42.04
CA PHE A 107 30.43 -2.58 40.66
C PHE A 107 29.79 -3.60 39.71
N LEU A 108 29.88 -4.89 40.04
CA LEU A 108 29.29 -5.95 39.21
C LEU A 108 27.76 -5.80 39.12
N GLN A 109 27.11 -5.44 40.24
CA GLN A 109 25.68 -5.14 40.27
C GLN A 109 25.32 -3.94 39.39
N ALA A 110 26.10 -2.85 39.44
CA ALA A 110 25.89 -1.68 38.60
C ALA A 110 26.10 -1.98 37.10
N ILE A 111 27.09 -2.82 36.75
CA ILE A 111 27.29 -3.31 35.37
C ILE A 111 26.10 -4.15 34.90
N HIS A 112 25.60 -5.05 35.74
CA HIS A 112 24.45 -5.88 35.40
C HIS A 112 23.18 -5.04 35.20
N GLN A 113 22.94 -4.08 36.11
CA GLN A 113 21.85 -3.11 35.98
C GLN A 113 21.98 -2.28 34.70
N LEU A 114 23.18 -1.80 34.35
CA LEU A 114 23.40 -1.02 33.13
C LEU A 114 23.11 -1.86 31.88
N ARG A 115 23.51 -3.14 31.85
CA ARG A 115 23.20 -4.06 30.74
C ARG A 115 21.71 -4.32 30.63
N SER A 116 21.02 -4.53 31.76
CA SER A 116 19.57 -4.74 31.80
C SER A 116 18.81 -3.52 31.26
N VAL A 117 19.13 -2.32 31.74
CA VAL A 117 18.51 -1.08 31.25
C VAL A 117 18.85 -0.83 29.77
N LYS A 118 20.08 -1.14 29.32
CA LYS A 118 20.46 -1.05 27.90
C LYS A 118 19.69 -2.04 27.01
N MET A 119 19.39 -3.24 27.50
CA MET A 119 18.55 -4.21 26.78
C MET A 119 17.11 -3.72 26.68
N GLU A 120 16.57 -3.16 27.76
CA GLU A 120 15.22 -2.57 27.80
C GLU A 120 15.11 -1.39 26.83
N GLN A 121 16.10 -0.49 26.82
CA GLN A 121 16.17 0.62 25.86
C GLN A 121 16.19 0.13 24.40
N ARG A 122 16.94 -0.93 24.11
CA ARG A 122 16.99 -1.51 22.75
C ARG A 122 15.64 -2.06 22.33
N LYS A 123 14.93 -2.77 23.20
CA LYS A 123 13.59 -3.30 22.90
C LYS A 123 12.60 -2.19 22.53
N LEU A 124 12.60 -1.08 23.26
CA LEU A 124 11.73 0.07 22.94
C LEU A 124 12.11 0.74 21.62
N ASN A 125 13.41 0.88 21.37
CA ASN A 125 13.92 1.43 20.12
C ASN A 125 13.57 0.53 18.91
N ASP A 126 13.69 -0.79 19.06
CA ASP A 126 13.33 -1.74 18.01
C ASP A 126 11.82 -1.69 17.72
N GLN A 127 10.97 -1.56 18.75
CA GLN A 127 9.53 -1.33 18.58
C GLN A 127 9.23 -0.03 17.83
N ALA A 128 9.91 1.08 18.14
CA ALA A 128 9.76 2.33 17.41
C ALA A 128 10.23 2.20 15.94
N ASN A 129 11.36 1.53 15.69
CA ASN A 129 11.88 1.31 14.35
C ASN A 129 10.96 0.43 13.50
N THR A 130 10.34 -0.62 14.06
CA THR A 130 9.38 -1.45 13.30
C THR A 130 8.18 -0.67 12.79
N LEU A 131 7.69 0.32 13.55
CA LEU A 131 6.60 1.19 13.11
C LEU A 131 7.04 2.13 11.99
N VAL A 132 8.26 2.68 12.11
CA VAL A 132 8.86 3.55 11.08
C VAL A 132 9.12 2.76 9.79
N ASP A 133 9.64 1.55 9.89
CA ASP A 133 9.92 0.71 8.73
C ASP A 133 8.63 0.23 8.05
N LEU A 134 7.55 0.01 8.80
CA LEU A 134 6.22 -0.24 8.25
C LEU A 134 5.70 0.98 7.47
N ALA A 135 5.84 2.19 8.00
CA ALA A 135 5.44 3.42 7.31
C ALA A 135 6.26 3.65 6.03
N LYS A 136 7.58 3.38 6.06
CA LYS A 136 8.43 3.44 4.87
C LYS A 136 8.02 2.41 3.83
N THR A 137 7.75 1.17 4.25
CA THR A 137 7.27 0.11 3.34
C THR A 137 5.94 0.51 2.69
N GLN A 138 5.04 1.14 3.45
CA GLN A 138 3.78 1.64 2.92
C GLN A 138 3.99 2.74 1.86
N ASN A 139 4.90 3.69 2.09
CA ASN A 139 5.23 4.71 1.08
C ASN A 139 5.80 4.09 -0.21
N VAL A 140 6.79 3.20 -0.08
CA VAL A 140 7.38 2.51 -1.25
C VAL A 140 6.32 1.69 -1.99
N MET A 141 5.40 1.07 -1.26
CA MET A 141 4.29 0.32 -1.85
C MET A 141 3.32 1.23 -2.61
N TYR A 142 2.98 2.40 -2.06
CA TYR A 142 2.15 3.38 -2.77
C TYR A 142 2.82 3.86 -4.06
N ASP A 143 4.11 4.17 -4.02
CA ASP A 143 4.85 4.62 -5.21
C ASP A 143 4.84 3.53 -6.29
N LEU A 144 5.11 2.27 -5.91
CA LEU A 144 5.09 1.14 -6.85
C LEU A 144 3.70 0.88 -7.44
N VAL A 145 2.64 0.98 -6.62
CA VAL A 145 1.25 0.81 -7.09
C VAL A 145 0.87 1.94 -8.04
N SER A 146 1.28 3.17 -7.76
CA SER A 146 1.06 4.31 -8.66
C SER A 146 1.75 4.09 -10.00
N GLU A 147 3.01 3.65 -9.99
CA GLU A 147 3.77 3.34 -11.23
C GLU A 147 3.13 2.18 -12.01
N LEU A 148 2.62 1.16 -11.31
CA LEU A 148 1.93 0.04 -11.92
C LEU A 148 0.60 0.44 -12.54
N GLN A 149 -0.15 1.34 -11.88
CA GLN A 149 -1.40 1.87 -12.40
C GLN A 149 -1.17 2.75 -13.63
N GLU A 150 -0.15 3.60 -13.62
CA GLU A 150 0.25 4.39 -14.80
C GLU A 150 0.59 3.48 -15.99
N ARG A 151 1.37 2.40 -15.75
CA ARG A 151 1.65 1.41 -16.80
C ARG A 151 0.39 0.67 -17.26
N SER A 152 -0.54 0.35 -16.36
CA SER A 152 -1.82 -0.28 -16.72
C SER A 152 -2.64 0.64 -17.63
N GLU A 153 -2.75 1.92 -17.29
CA GLU A 153 -3.46 2.90 -18.10
C GLU A 153 -2.80 3.09 -19.48
N GLU A 154 -1.46 3.04 -19.56
CA GLU A 154 -0.78 3.05 -20.86
C GLU A 154 -1.07 1.78 -21.68
N LEU A 155 -1.10 0.61 -21.04
CA LEU A 155 -1.44 -0.64 -21.71
C LEU A 155 -2.89 -0.64 -22.22
N ASP A 156 -3.85 -0.17 -21.40
CA ASP A 156 -5.25 -0.04 -21.80
C ASP A 156 -5.41 0.90 -23.00
N LYS A 157 -4.68 2.03 -23.02
CA LYS A 157 -4.65 2.92 -24.19
C LYS A 157 -4.13 2.21 -25.43
N ARG A 158 -3.03 1.44 -25.31
CA ARG A 158 -2.48 0.69 -26.44
C ARG A 158 -3.44 -0.38 -26.94
N ILE A 159 -4.14 -1.08 -26.03
CA ILE A 159 -5.19 -2.04 -26.37
C ILE A 159 -6.32 -1.34 -27.13
N GLY A 160 -6.82 -0.21 -26.63
CA GLY A 160 -7.84 0.58 -27.33
C GLY A 160 -7.40 0.99 -28.74
N THR A 161 -6.15 1.45 -28.92
CA THR A 161 -5.64 1.76 -30.28
C THR A 161 -5.51 0.53 -31.19
N LEU A 162 -5.31 -0.66 -30.61
CA LEU A 162 -5.27 -1.91 -31.37
C LEU A 162 -6.67 -2.34 -31.77
N GLU A 163 -7.64 -2.21 -30.86
CA GLU A 163 -9.07 -2.45 -31.13
C GLU A 163 -9.56 -1.54 -32.26
N ASP A 164 -9.26 -0.22 -32.20
CA ASP A 164 -9.61 0.73 -33.27
C ASP A 164 -9.04 0.33 -34.64
N LYS A 165 -7.78 -0.12 -34.66
CA LYS A 165 -7.13 -0.60 -35.91
C LYS A 165 -7.78 -1.87 -36.42
N LEU A 166 -8.20 -2.77 -35.53
CA LEU A 166 -8.85 -4.02 -35.88
C LEU A 166 -10.25 -3.76 -36.44
N ASP A 167 -11.00 -2.81 -35.87
CA ASP A 167 -12.29 -2.35 -36.40
C ASP A 167 -12.14 -1.68 -37.78
N ALA A 168 -11.10 -0.87 -37.99
CA ALA A 168 -10.79 -0.31 -39.30
C ALA A 168 -10.49 -1.39 -40.35
N VAL A 169 -9.71 -2.42 -39.99
CA VAL A 169 -9.46 -3.57 -40.87
C VAL A 169 -10.76 -4.34 -41.14
N THR A 170 -11.58 -4.57 -40.12
CA THR A 170 -12.86 -5.29 -40.27
C THR A 170 -13.82 -4.54 -41.19
N SER A 171 -13.95 -3.22 -41.02
CA SER A 171 -14.80 -2.39 -41.88
C SER A 171 -14.32 -2.35 -43.33
N SER A 172 -13.00 -2.24 -43.56
CA SER A 172 -12.45 -2.33 -44.92
C SER A 172 -12.67 -3.71 -45.57
N LEU A 173 -12.58 -4.80 -44.80
CA LEU A 173 -12.93 -6.15 -45.26
C LEU A 173 -14.41 -6.31 -45.60
N GLN A 174 -15.32 -5.65 -44.87
CA GLN A 174 -16.75 -5.64 -45.18
C GLN A 174 -17.09 -4.77 -46.40
N ALA A 175 -16.32 -3.70 -46.64
CA ALA A 175 -16.49 -2.82 -47.81
C ALA A 175 -15.92 -3.43 -49.10
N LEU A 176 -14.92 -4.31 -48.99
CA LEU A 176 -14.24 -4.97 -50.12
C LEU A 176 -15.19 -5.68 -51.10
N PRO A 177 -16.16 -6.53 -50.66
CA PRO A 177 -17.13 -7.15 -51.57
C PRO A 177 -17.94 -6.14 -52.39
N CYS A 178 -18.31 -5.02 -51.77
CA CYS A 178 -19.07 -3.95 -52.43
C CYS A 178 -18.22 -3.27 -53.50
N LEU A 179 -16.97 -2.91 -53.17
CA LEU A 179 -16.01 -2.33 -54.11
C LEU A 179 -15.66 -3.28 -55.27
N ILE A 180 -15.51 -4.58 -55.00
CA ILE A 180 -15.29 -5.59 -56.03
C ILE A 180 -16.50 -5.69 -56.96
N SER A 181 -17.72 -5.68 -56.41
CA SER A 181 -18.94 -5.69 -57.21
C SER A 181 -19.07 -4.44 -58.09
N GLN A 182 -18.70 -3.28 -57.55
CA GLN A 182 -18.63 -2.01 -58.29
C GLN A 182 -17.57 -2.03 -59.40
N ALA A 183 -16.38 -2.56 -59.14
CA ALA A 183 -15.33 -2.69 -60.13
C ALA A 183 -15.70 -3.69 -61.25
N ILE A 184 -16.35 -4.81 -60.92
CA ILE A 184 -16.84 -5.79 -61.90
C ILE A 184 -17.92 -5.19 -62.79
N THR A 185 -18.89 -4.48 -62.20
CA THR A 185 -19.97 -3.83 -62.96
C THR A 185 -19.44 -2.71 -63.85
N GLN A 186 -18.48 -1.92 -63.35
CA GLN A 186 -17.81 -0.89 -64.12
C GLN A 186 -16.95 -1.46 -65.25
N GLN A 187 -16.22 -2.55 -65.01
CA GLN A 187 -15.46 -3.24 -66.06
C GLN A 187 -16.38 -3.87 -67.12
N GLN A 188 -17.55 -4.38 -66.73
CA GLN A 188 -18.56 -4.86 -67.68
C GLN A 188 -19.15 -3.70 -68.51
N GLN A 189 -19.42 -2.55 -67.90
CA GLN A 189 -19.88 -1.35 -68.61
C GLN A 189 -18.82 -0.83 -69.57
N ASP A 190 -17.56 -0.72 -69.17
CA ASP A 190 -16.45 -0.30 -70.05
C ASP A 190 -16.21 -1.29 -71.19
N LEU A 191 -16.40 -2.60 -70.96
CA LEU A 191 -16.28 -3.62 -72.00
C LEU A 191 -17.48 -3.57 -72.97
N LEU A 192 -18.67 -3.25 -72.48
CA LEU A 192 -19.85 -2.97 -73.30
C LEU A 192 -19.70 -1.68 -74.11
N ASP A 193 -19.22 -0.59 -73.52
CA ASP A 193 -18.94 0.67 -74.23
C ASP A 193 -17.80 0.48 -75.24
N GLY A 194 -16.78 -0.31 -74.93
CA GLY A 194 -15.75 -0.72 -75.88
C GLY A 194 -16.28 -1.60 -77.02
N PHE A 195 -17.30 -2.43 -76.78
CA PHE A 195 -17.96 -3.23 -77.79
C PHE A 195 -18.88 -2.39 -78.69
N VAL A 196 -19.58 -1.40 -78.11
CA VAL A 196 -20.38 -0.40 -78.83
C VAL A 196 -19.48 0.51 -79.68
N HIS A 197 -18.30 0.90 -79.18
CA HIS A 197 -17.29 1.62 -79.96
C HIS A 197 -16.65 0.77 -81.08
N ARG A 198 -16.65 -0.56 -80.96
CA ARG A 198 -16.15 -1.47 -82.02
C ARG A 198 -17.20 -1.79 -83.10
N PHE A 199 -18.49 -1.53 -82.83
CA PHE A 199 -19.59 -1.70 -83.79
C PHE A 199 -20.07 -0.40 -84.47
N CYS A 200 -19.47 0.75 -84.16
CA CYS A 200 -19.67 1.99 -84.92
C CYS A 200 -18.40 2.38 -85.69
N PRO A 201 -18.38 2.31 -87.04
CA PRO A 201 -17.36 2.98 -87.82
C PRO A 201 -17.67 4.48 -87.84
N ALA A 202 -16.97 5.26 -87.03
CA ALA A 202 -16.91 6.70 -87.23
C ALA A 202 -15.74 7.04 -88.17
N SER A 203 -15.99 6.94 -89.47
CA SER A 203 -15.34 7.75 -90.50
C SER A 203 -16.28 8.93 -90.81
N LEU A 204 -15.89 10.17 -91.12
CA LEU A 204 -14.62 10.84 -91.30
C LEU A 204 -14.91 12.37 -91.27
N GLY A 205 -13.93 13.21 -90.90
CA GLY A 205 -13.97 14.66 -91.08
C GLY A 205 -13.20 15.40 -89.96
N SER A 206 -11.86 15.38 -89.93
CA SER A 206 -10.94 16.21 -90.73
C SER A 206 -11.18 17.72 -90.52
N GLU A 207 -10.60 18.27 -89.45
CA GLU A 207 -9.48 19.26 -89.47
C GLU A 207 -9.92 20.73 -89.59
N HIS A 208 -9.64 21.57 -88.58
CA HIS A 208 -8.42 22.39 -88.55
C HIS A 208 -8.34 23.35 -87.34
N SER A 209 -7.16 23.36 -86.68
CA SER A 209 -6.45 24.48 -86.01
C SER A 209 -7.18 25.29 -84.90
N TRP A 210 -6.62 25.53 -83.71
CA TRP A 210 -5.34 26.21 -83.44
C TRP A 210 -4.82 25.90 -82.01
N THR A 211 -3.50 25.86 -81.86
CA THR A 211 -2.75 26.04 -80.59
C THR A 211 -1.79 27.23 -80.82
N PRO A 212 -0.92 27.69 -79.88
CA PRO A 212 -0.92 27.68 -78.40
C PRO A 212 -0.52 29.06 -77.80
N SER A 213 -0.62 29.27 -76.48
CA SER A 213 0.32 30.17 -75.78
C SER A 213 0.46 29.88 -74.27
N ARG A 214 1.47 29.05 -73.97
CA ARG A 214 2.60 29.37 -73.08
C ARG A 214 2.33 30.41 -71.97
N ARG A 215 2.23 29.94 -70.71
CA ARG A 215 2.94 30.61 -69.61
C ARG A 215 3.51 29.64 -68.58
N ARG A 216 4.81 29.43 -68.78
CA ARG A 216 5.84 28.99 -67.85
C ARG A 216 5.86 29.89 -66.61
N ARG A 217 5.78 29.31 -65.41
CA ARG A 217 6.55 29.77 -64.24
C ARG A 217 6.67 28.65 -63.19
N SER A 218 7.84 28.04 -63.13
CA SER A 218 8.45 27.51 -61.89
C SER A 218 9.51 28.54 -61.46
N PRO A 219 10.28 28.41 -60.35
CA PRO A 219 10.18 27.56 -59.15
C PRO A 219 10.52 28.34 -57.83
N SER A 220 10.88 27.62 -56.76
CA SER A 220 11.73 28.04 -55.60
C SER A 220 10.96 28.53 -54.36
N THR A 221 11.25 28.16 -53.10
CA THR A 221 12.47 27.60 -52.46
C THR A 221 12.09 26.91 -51.13
N ALA A 222 12.83 25.88 -50.71
CA ALA A 222 12.75 25.15 -49.42
C ALA A 222 13.51 25.91 -48.27
N PRO A 223 13.96 25.27 -47.16
CA PRO A 223 13.29 24.72 -45.97
C PRO A 223 13.72 25.45 -44.64
N HIS A 224 14.34 24.77 -43.65
CA HIS A 224 14.85 25.20 -42.30
C HIS A 224 13.81 25.15 -41.13
N THR A 225 13.79 24.21 -40.17
CA THR A 225 14.72 23.76 -39.08
C THR A 225 14.67 24.57 -37.78
N SER A 226 14.96 23.84 -36.68
CA SER A 226 15.23 24.22 -35.28
C SER A 226 14.01 24.38 -34.37
N SER A 227 13.80 23.55 -33.35
CA SER A 227 14.64 23.19 -32.17
C SER A 227 14.58 24.23 -31.05
N ASP A 228 14.19 23.71 -29.89
CA ASP A 228 14.56 24.08 -28.52
C ASP A 228 14.19 25.44 -27.93
N SER A 229 13.58 25.38 -26.74
CA SER A 229 13.62 26.29 -25.58
C SER A 229 12.46 25.86 -24.67
N GLY A 230 12.58 25.53 -23.39
CA GLY A 230 13.64 25.55 -22.39
C GLY A 230 13.00 25.19 -21.05
#